data_AF-U2PX43-F1
#
_entry.id   AF-U2PX43-F1
#
_cell.length_a   1.000
_cell.length_b   1.000
_cell.length_c   1.000
_cell.angle_alpha   90.00
_cell.angle_beta   90.00
_cell.angle_gamma   90.00
#
_symmetry.space_group_name_H-M   'P 1'
#
loop_
_entity.id
_entity.type
_entity.pdbx_description
1 polymer ?
#
loop_
_entity_poly.entity_id
_entity_poly.type
_entity_poly.pdbx_seq_one_letter_code
_entity_poly.pdbx_strand_id
1 'polypeptide(L)'
;MTEIIKILMEMVNNIHDVLQAVTGKLNWGFNDKQLHFIIIGVIGIIIFAITHALFKWIAKYSITVISFIYTFTVLLVIVFGIEIGQKITKRGNMEFADVVAGVLGFIYIFIIYVIIRLIIYIVKQIIKNKKLEK
;
A
#
# COMPACT_ATOMS: atom_id res chain seq x y z
N MET A 1 -16.24 8.24 -13.57
CA MET A 1 -14.82 8.03 -13.17
C MET A 1 -14.37 9.32 -12.56
N THR A 2 -13.92 9.28 -11.32
CA THR A 2 -13.37 10.47 -10.67
C THR A 2 -12.19 10.99 -11.48
N GLU A 3 -12.12 12.31 -11.61
CA GLU A 3 -11.11 13.03 -12.39
C GLU A 3 -9.67 12.64 -11.99
N ILE A 4 -9.48 12.33 -10.71
CA ILE A 4 -8.22 11.82 -10.14
C ILE A 4 -7.80 10.49 -10.77
N ILE A 5 -8.71 9.55 -10.99
CA ILE A 5 -8.37 8.24 -11.58
C ILE A 5 -7.89 8.41 -13.02
N LYS A 6 -8.52 9.32 -13.78
CA LYS A 6 -8.09 9.61 -15.16
C LYS A 6 -6.69 10.22 -15.19
N ILE A 7 -6.42 11.20 -14.33
CA ILE A 7 -5.09 11.82 -14.24
C ILE A 7 -4.03 10.77 -13.88
N LEU A 8 -4.31 9.89 -12.91
CA LEU A 8 -3.40 8.81 -12.53
C LEU A 8 -3.16 7.83 -13.69
N MET A 9 -4.22 7.44 -14.41
CA MET A 9 -4.10 6.56 -15.57
C MET A 9 -3.27 7.20 -16.69
N GLU A 10 -3.51 8.46 -17.03
CA GLU A 10 -2.71 9.18 -18.03
C GLU A 10 -1.24 9.28 -17.63
N MET A 11 -0.97 9.56 -16.35
CA MET A 11 0.40 9.60 -15.84
C MET A 11 1.10 8.24 -16.00
N VAL A 12 0.42 7.14 -15.65
CA VAL A 12 0.97 5.78 -15.81
C VAL A 12 1.20 5.43 -17.29
N ASN A 13 0.25 5.77 -18.17
CA ASN A 13 0.38 5.55 -19.60
C ASN A 13 1.56 6.35 -20.19
N ASN A 14 1.71 7.62 -19.82
CA ASN A 14 2.83 8.44 -20.28
C ASN A 14 4.19 7.86 -19.85
N ILE A 15 4.29 7.34 -18.63
CA ILE A 15 5.49 6.65 -18.16
C ILE A 15 5.75 5.40 -19.00
N HIS A 16 4.70 4.62 -19.30
CA HIS A 16 4.81 3.42 -20.13
C HIS A 16 5.33 3.75 -21.54
N ASP A 17 4.77 4.78 -22.17
CA ASP A 17 5.14 5.22 -23.52
C ASP A 17 6.60 5.71 -23.58
N VAL A 18 7.05 6.45 -22.55
CA VAL A 18 8.46 6.90 -22.45
C VAL A 18 9.40 5.70 -22.33
N LEU A 19 9.04 4.71 -21.50
CA LEU A 19 9.86 3.51 -21.35
C LEU A 19 9.96 2.73 -22.67
N GLN A 20 8.85 2.58 -23.39
CA GLN A 20 8.82 1.93 -24.70
C GLN A 20 9.66 2.68 -25.74
N ALA A 21 9.58 4.02 -25.76
CA ALA A 21 10.37 4.85 -26.66
C ALA A 21 11.88 4.77 -26.39
N VAL A 22 12.30 4.73 -25.12
CA VAL A 22 13.72 4.56 -24.74
C VAL A 22 14.24 3.19 -25.16
N THR A 23 13.48 2.12 -24.93
CA THR A 23 13.90 0.77 -25.33
C THR A 23 13.94 0.58 -26.84
N GLY A 24 13.02 1.21 -27.58
CA GLY A 24 13.05 1.25 -29.03
C GLY A 24 14.29 1.97 -29.58
N LYS A 25 14.71 3.08 -28.96
CA LYS A 25 15.94 3.81 -29.34
C LYS A 25 17.24 3.05 -29.06
N LEU A 26 17.23 2.13 -28.09
CA LEU A 26 18.39 1.29 -27.74
C LEU A 26 18.54 0.07 -28.67
N ASN A 27 17.67 -0.11 -29.67
CA ASN A 27 17.61 -1.30 -30.55
C ASN A 27 17.51 -2.63 -29.78
N TRP A 28 17.01 -2.59 -28.55
CA TRP A 28 16.68 -3.79 -27.81
C TRP A 28 15.39 -4.33 -28.40
N GLY A 29 15.48 -5.30 -29.32
CA GLY A 29 14.35 -5.92 -30.02
C GLY A 29 13.41 -6.74 -29.12
N PHE A 30 13.12 -6.28 -27.91
CA PHE A 30 12.20 -6.91 -26.97
C PHE A 30 10.75 -6.65 -27.39
N ASN A 31 9.92 -7.68 -27.29
CA ASN A 31 8.48 -7.49 -27.35
C ASN A 31 7.93 -6.96 -26.01
N ASP A 32 6.69 -6.46 -26.02
CA ASP A 32 6.08 -5.84 -24.83
C ASP A 32 6.09 -6.74 -23.59
N LYS A 33 5.95 -8.07 -23.75
CA LYS A 33 5.98 -9.02 -22.63
C LYS A 33 7.38 -9.14 -22.01
N GLN A 34 8.41 -9.22 -22.85
CA GLN A 34 9.80 -9.27 -22.40
C GLN A 34 10.18 -7.98 -21.70
N LEU A 35 9.75 -6.84 -22.25
CA LEU A 35 9.99 -5.54 -21.65
C LEU A 35 9.31 -5.42 -20.27
N HIS A 36 8.04 -5.82 -20.16
CA HIS A 36 7.35 -5.88 -18.87
C HIS A 36 8.06 -6.78 -17.87
N PHE A 37 8.50 -7.98 -18.29
CA PHE A 37 9.21 -8.90 -17.40
C PHE A 37 10.46 -8.24 -16.79
N ILE A 38 11.29 -7.63 -17.63
CA ILE A 38 12.54 -6.99 -17.19
C ILE A 38 12.23 -5.76 -16.32
N ILE A 39 11.37 -4.85 -16.79
CA ILE A 39 11.06 -3.61 -16.08
C ILE A 39 10.43 -3.90 -14.72
N ILE A 40 9.40 -4.75 -14.68
CA ILE A 40 8.73 -5.11 -13.42
C ILE A 40 9.68 -5.86 -12.49
N GLY A 41 10.53 -6.74 -13.02
CA GLY A 41 11.56 -7.42 -12.23
C GLY A 41 12.55 -6.45 -11.59
N VAL A 42 13.08 -5.50 -12.36
CA VAL A 42 14.04 -4.49 -11.87
C VAL A 42 13.37 -3.55 -10.86
N ILE A 43 12.20 -3.01 -11.18
CA ILE A 43 11.41 -2.17 -10.27
C ILE A 43 11.12 -2.94 -8.97
N GLY A 44 10.74 -4.21 -9.07
CA GLY A 44 10.48 -5.07 -7.92
C GLY A 44 11.68 -5.20 -6.99
N ILE A 45 12.88 -5.46 -7.53
CA ILE A 45 14.12 -5.52 -6.73
C ILE A 45 14.46 -4.17 -6.10
N ILE A 46 14.29 -3.06 -6.82
CA ILE A 46 14.54 -1.71 -6.30
C ILE A 46 13.58 -1.41 -5.13
N ILE A 47 12.28 -1.66 -5.33
CA ILE A 47 11.26 -1.49 -4.28
C ILE A 47 11.58 -2.40 -3.08
N PHE A 48 11.96 -3.65 -3.31
CA PHE A 48 12.36 -4.57 -2.25
C PHE A 48 13.55 -4.04 -1.46
N ALA A 49 14.62 -3.58 -2.12
CA ALA A 49 15.81 -3.05 -1.45
C ALA A 49 15.47 -1.83 -0.57
N ILE A 50 14.68 -0.89 -1.10
CA ILE A 50 14.24 0.31 -0.38
C ILE A 50 13.35 -0.08 0.81
N THR A 51 12.32 -0.87 0.58
CA THR A 51 11.36 -1.28 1.63
C THR A 51 12.03 -2.14 2.69
N HIS A 52 12.96 -3.02 2.33
CA HIS A 52 13.73 -3.82 3.27
C HIS A 52 14.58 -2.94 4.19
N ALA A 53 15.33 -1.98 3.62
CA ALA A 53 16.13 -1.04 4.41
C ALA A 53 15.24 -0.19 5.35
N LEU A 54 14.14 0.34 4.82
CA LEU A 54 13.17 1.14 5.58
C LEU A 54 12.54 0.32 6.71
N PHE A 55 12.06 -0.89 6.44
CA PHE A 55 11.40 -1.72 7.44
C PHE A 55 12.38 -2.22 8.49
N LYS A 56 13.62 -2.52 8.13
CA LYS A 56 14.68 -2.83 9.11
C LYS A 56 14.93 -1.65 10.06
N TRP A 57 14.84 -0.41 9.56
CA TRP A 57 14.95 0.78 10.40
C TRP A 57 13.71 0.97 11.29
N ILE A 58 12.50 0.90 10.74
CA ILE A 58 11.24 1.03 11.49
C ILE A 58 11.10 -0.07 12.56
N ALA A 59 11.57 -1.29 12.28
CA ALA A 59 11.49 -2.43 13.20
C ALA A 59 12.20 -2.18 14.53
N LYS A 60 13.20 -1.28 14.56
CA LYS A 60 13.88 -0.86 15.79
C LYS A 60 12.95 -0.11 16.74
N TYR A 61 11.91 0.54 16.20
CA TYR A 61 10.94 1.31 16.96
C TYR A 61 9.67 0.50 17.24
N SER A 62 9.08 -0.11 16.20
CA SER A 62 7.85 -0.87 16.34
C SER A 62 7.55 -1.75 15.14
N ILE A 63 7.40 -3.05 15.39
CA ILE A 63 6.89 -4.01 14.40
C ILE A 63 5.43 -3.69 14.04
N THR A 64 4.65 -3.13 14.96
CA THR A 64 3.25 -2.74 14.71
C THR A 64 3.11 -1.73 13.57
N VAL A 65 4.08 -0.80 13.42
CA VAL A 65 4.07 0.16 12.31
C VAL A 65 4.27 -0.55 10.97
N ILE A 66 5.16 -1.55 10.92
CA ILE A 66 5.37 -2.37 9.72
C ILE A 66 4.10 -3.15 9.37
N SER A 67 3.47 -3.78 10.38
CA SER A 67 2.20 -4.49 10.20
C SER A 67 1.09 -3.57 9.70
N PHE A 68 1.04 -2.32 10.17
CA PHE A 68 0.09 -1.32 9.69
C PHE A 68 0.35 -0.97 8.22
N ILE A 69 1.59 -0.63 7.85
CA ILE A 69 1.96 -0.26 6.47
C ILE A 69 1.64 -1.41 5.50
N TYR A 70 2.00 -2.65 5.87
CA TYR A 70 1.72 -3.83 5.06
C TYR A 70 0.21 -4.03 4.88
N THR A 71 -0.55 -4.06 5.97
CA THR A 71 -2.01 -4.24 5.94
C THR A 71 -2.69 -3.14 5.12
N PHE A 72 -2.28 -1.89 5.32
CA PHE A 72 -2.79 -0.74 4.57
C PHE A 72 -2.55 -0.87 3.06
N THR A 73 -1.35 -1.29 2.67
CA THR A 73 -0.98 -1.49 1.26
C THR A 73 -1.81 -2.61 0.61
N VAL A 74 -1.96 -3.74 1.31
CA VAL A 74 -2.80 -4.86 0.85
C VAL A 74 -4.26 -4.44 0.74
N LEU A 75 -4.77 -3.70 1.71
CA LEU A 75 -6.14 -3.20 1.71
C LEU A 75 -6.41 -2.29 0.51
N LEU A 76 -5.49 -1.37 0.19
CA LEU A 76 -5.62 -0.53 -1.00
C LEU A 76 -5.79 -1.37 -2.26
N VAL A 77 -4.93 -2.38 -2.46
CA VAL A 77 -5.02 -3.28 -3.63
C VAL A 77 -6.36 -4.01 -3.68
N ILE A 78 -6.84 -4.50 -2.52
CA ILE A 78 -8.13 -5.20 -2.43
C ILE A 78 -9.29 -4.28 -2.80
N VAL A 79 -9.36 -3.10 -2.17
CA VAL A 79 -10.49 -2.18 -2.36
C VAL A 79 -10.51 -1.66 -3.80
N PHE A 80 -9.37 -1.26 -4.37
CA PHE A 80 -9.30 -0.92 -5.79
C PHE A 80 -9.69 -2.10 -6.69
N GLY A 81 -9.28 -3.32 -6.37
CA GLY A 81 -9.65 -4.53 -7.12
C GLY A 81 -11.15 -4.79 -7.11
N ILE A 82 -11.82 -4.58 -5.97
CA ILE A 82 -13.28 -4.70 -5.83
C ILE A 82 -13.98 -3.66 -6.73
N GLU A 83 -13.57 -2.39 -6.66
CA GLU A 83 -14.17 -1.30 -7.44
C GLU A 83 -14.02 -1.49 -8.96
N ILE A 84 -12.82 -1.91 -9.39
CA ILE A 84 -12.57 -2.25 -10.80
C ILE A 84 -13.45 -3.45 -11.21
N GLY A 85 -13.53 -4.48 -10.36
CA GLY A 85 -14.38 -5.65 -10.60
C GLY A 85 -15.86 -5.29 -10.73
N GLN A 86 -16.38 -4.42 -9.87
CA GLN A 86 -17.76 -3.93 -9.94
C GLN A 86 -18.04 -3.17 -11.24
N LYS A 87 -17.07 -2.35 -11.70
CA LYS A 87 -17.17 -1.62 -12.96
C LYS A 87 -17.27 -2.54 -14.16
N ILE A 88 -16.43 -3.58 -14.21
CA ILE A 88 -16.38 -4.56 -15.30
C ILE A 88 -17.65 -5.42 -15.31
N THR A 89 -18.11 -5.85 -14.13
CA THR A 89 -19.28 -6.74 -13.98
C THR A 89 -20.62 -6.00 -14.04
N LYS A 90 -20.62 -4.66 -14.17
CA LYS A 90 -21.81 -3.79 -14.17
C LYS A 90 -22.70 -3.95 -12.93
N ARG A 91 -22.12 -4.42 -11.82
CA ARG A 91 -22.82 -4.56 -10.52
C ARG A 91 -22.86 -3.26 -9.71
N GLY A 92 -22.09 -2.26 -10.13
CA GLY A 92 -22.02 -0.93 -9.54
C GLY A 92 -21.22 0.02 -10.42
N ASN A 93 -21.15 1.29 -10.03
CA ASN A 93 -20.20 2.24 -10.60
C ASN A 93 -18.87 2.14 -9.86
N MET A 94 -17.76 2.34 -10.57
CA MET A 94 -16.47 2.54 -9.91
C MET A 94 -16.49 3.89 -9.20
N GLU A 95 -16.47 3.89 -7.88
CA GLU A 95 -16.50 5.12 -7.10
C GLU A 95 -15.24 5.22 -6.23
N PHE A 96 -14.43 6.24 -6.50
CA PHE A 96 -13.26 6.51 -5.65
C PHE A 96 -13.65 6.81 -4.20
N ALA A 97 -14.88 7.32 -3.98
CA ALA A 97 -15.42 7.51 -2.65
C ALA A 97 -15.52 6.19 -1.87
N ASP A 98 -15.86 5.08 -2.53
CA ASP A 98 -15.92 3.76 -1.90
C ASP A 98 -14.52 3.25 -1.54
N VAL A 99 -13.51 3.56 -2.38
CA VAL A 99 -12.10 3.33 -2.02
C VAL A 99 -11.71 4.09 -0.76
N VAL A 100 -12.00 5.39 -0.72
CA VAL A 100 -11.69 6.25 0.42
C VAL A 100 -12.44 5.77 1.67
N ALA A 101 -13.71 5.40 1.56
CA ALA A 101 -14.51 4.88 2.66
C ALA A 101 -13.94 3.58 3.23
N GLY A 102 -13.54 2.64 2.37
CA GLY A 102 -12.91 1.38 2.78
C GLY A 102 -11.61 1.61 3.56
N VAL A 103 -10.77 2.53 3.08
CA VAL A 103 -9.50 2.90 3.74
C VAL A 103 -9.75 3.61 5.08
N LEU A 104 -10.69 4.56 5.10
CA LEU A 104 -11.04 5.28 6.33
C LEU A 104 -11.64 4.34 7.39
N GLY A 105 -12.43 3.35 6.99
CA GLY A 105 -12.95 2.32 7.90
C GLY A 105 -11.83 1.56 8.60
N PHE A 106 -10.79 1.15 7.86
CA PHE A 106 -9.61 0.52 8.46
C PHE A 106 -8.89 1.46 9.43
N ILE A 107 -8.65 2.72 9.05
CA ILE A 107 -7.99 3.70 9.91
C ILE A 107 -8.77 3.89 11.22
N TYR A 108 -10.10 4.03 11.14
CA TYR A 108 -10.96 4.21 12.31
C TYR A 108 -10.87 3.04 13.29
N ILE A 109 -10.98 1.81 12.79
CA ILE A 109 -10.88 0.60 13.62
C ILE A 109 -9.45 0.44 14.19
N PHE A 110 -8.43 0.79 13.41
CA PHE A 110 -7.04 0.72 13.87
C PHE A 110 -6.77 1.71 15.02
N ILE A 111 -7.35 2.91 14.99
CA ILE A 111 -7.25 3.88 16.10
C ILE A 111 -7.86 3.28 17.38
N ILE A 112 -9.02 2.63 17.29
CA ILE A 112 -9.64 1.93 18.43
C ILE A 112 -8.69 0.87 19.00
N TYR A 113 -8.05 0.06 18.13
CA TYR A 113 -7.05 -0.91 18.54
C TYR A 113 -5.87 -0.28 19.29
N VAL A 114 -5.33 0.85 18.80
CA VAL A 114 -4.23 1.57 19.45
C VAL A 114 -4.64 2.08 20.84
N ILE A 115 -5.85 2.63 20.97
CA ILE A 115 -6.39 3.10 22.26
C ILE A 115 -6.49 1.94 23.26
N ILE A 116 -7.03 0.79 22.84
CA ILE A 116 -7.12 -0.41 23.70
C ILE A 116 -5.73 -0.86 24.16
N ARG A 117 -4.76 -0.92 23.25
CA ARG A 117 -3.36 -1.27 23.57
C ARG A 117 -2.75 -0.31 24.57
N LEU A 118 -3.01 0.99 24.43
CA LEU A 118 -2.52 2.02 25.34
C LEU A 118 -3.11 1.86 26.75
N ILE A 119 -4.42 1.62 26.86
CA ILE A 119 -5.09 1.38 28.15
C ILE A 119 -4.48 0.16 28.85
N ILE A 120 -4.32 -0.96 28.13
CA ILE A 120 -3.72 -2.19 28.67
C ILE A 120 -2.29 -1.92 29.18
N TYR A 121 -1.50 -1.15 28.44
CA TYR A 121 -0.14 -0.78 28.84
C TYR A 121 -0.14 0.04 30.15
N ILE A 122 -0.99 1.07 30.24
CA ILE A 122 -1.12 1.91 31.43
C ILE A 122 -1.54 1.08 32.65
N VAL A 123 -2.56 0.22 32.51
CA VAL A 123 -3.03 -0.65 33.60
C VAL A 123 -1.92 -1.58 34.10
N LYS A 124 -1.18 -2.22 33.18
CA LYS A 124 -0.03 -3.08 33.55
C LYS A 124 1.05 -2.31 34.30
N GLN A 125 1.35 -1.09 33.88
CA GLN A 125 2.35 -0.24 34.52
C GLN A 125 1.94 0.12 35.97
N ILE A 126 0.67 0.47 36.18
CA ILE A 126 0.13 0.77 37.51
C ILE A 126 0.21 -0.46 38.43
N ILE A 127 -0.17 -1.64 37.94
CA ILE A 127 -0.12 -2.89 38.73
C ILE A 127 1.33 -3.25 39.09
N LYS A 128 2.27 -3.09 38.15
CA LYS A 128 3.70 -3.37 38.39
C LYS A 128 4.27 -2.47 39.49
N ASN A 129 3.96 -1.17 39.45
CA ASN A 129 4.45 -0.21 40.45
C ASN A 129 3.89 -0.54 41.85
N LYS A 130 2.60 -0.89 41.98
CA LYS A 130 2.01 -1.32 43.26
C LYS A 130 2.62 -2.60 43.86
N LYS A 131 3.21 -3.47 43.03
CA LYS A 131 3.86 -4.70 43.49
C LYS A 131 5.32 -4.47 43.95
N LEU A 132 5.94 -3.37 43.53
CA LEU A 132 7.30 -2.99 43.96
C LEU A 132 7.31 -2.20 45.27
N GLU A 133 6.18 -1.61 45.66
CA GLU A 133 5.98 -0.89 46.93
C GLU A 133 5.54 -1.81 48.09
N LYS A 134 5.34 -3.11 47.84
CA LYS A 134 5.05 -4.15 48.85
C LYS A 134 6.23 -5.09 48.99
#